data_AF-A0A846UBG4-F1
#
_entry.id   AF-A0A846UBG4-F1
#
_cell.length_a   1.000
_cell.length_b   1.000
_cell.length_c   1.000
_cell.angle_alpha   90.00
_cell.angle_beta   90.00
_cell.angle_gamma   90.00
#
_symmetry.space_group_name_H-M   'P 1'
#
loop_
_entity.id
_entity.type
_entity.pdbx_description
1 polymer ?
#
loop_
_entity_poly.entity_id
_entity_poly.type
_entity_poly.pdbx_seq_one_letter_code
_entity_poly.pdbx_strand_id
1 'polypeptide(L)'
;MSRELGWGDMAQAAESNVCAALVALGRPAEAAARGQALLQRIDADGGDTNGNLPWALNVLIEARVLLGQSAEARALVPRSLAAGRRFGTTVPWQGVLLLLLDLQRFEAAGRLVGHVSRLWTLRGASPDRDERARLAQAEEAVRERLGAEGAAALAAEGRGLGDDAAAALAEGR
;
A
#
# COMPACT_ATOMS: atom_id res chain seq x y z
N MET A 1 -26.17 8.89 18.79
CA MET A 1 -25.80 7.99 17.67
C MET A 1 -24.85 8.61 16.64
N SER A 2 -25.16 9.71 15.94
CA SER A 2 -24.22 10.23 14.89
C SER A 2 -22.87 10.75 15.43
N ARG A 3 -22.85 11.31 16.65
CA ARG A 3 -21.61 11.78 17.29
C ARG A 3 -20.67 10.65 17.75
N GLU A 4 -21.21 9.53 18.19
CA GLU A 4 -20.42 8.37 18.66
C GLU A 4 -19.78 7.63 17.47
N LEU A 5 -20.53 7.50 16.36
CA LEU A 5 -20.00 6.94 15.10
C LEU A 5 -18.82 7.77 14.57
N GLY A 6 -18.91 9.10 14.60
CA GLY A 6 -17.81 9.97 14.15
C GLY A 6 -16.55 9.92 15.03
N TRP A 7 -16.66 9.55 16.32
CA TRP A 7 -15.51 9.43 17.21
C TRP A 7 -14.74 8.11 16.98
N GLY A 8 -15.45 7.03 16.63
CA GLY A 8 -14.84 5.76 16.24
C GLY A 8 -13.96 5.92 15.00
N ASP A 9 -14.50 6.54 13.94
CA ASP A 9 -13.77 6.80 12.70
C ASP A 9 -12.52 7.68 12.93
N MET A 10 -12.65 8.74 13.73
CA MET A 10 -11.51 9.61 14.07
C MET A 10 -10.45 8.88 14.90
N ALA A 11 -10.86 8.03 15.85
CA ALA A 11 -9.91 7.24 16.64
C ALA A 11 -9.15 6.22 15.78
N GLN A 12 -9.84 5.57 14.84
CA GLN A 12 -9.21 4.65 13.89
C GLN A 12 -8.22 5.36 12.96
N ALA A 13 -8.57 6.55 12.45
CA ALA A 13 -7.67 7.37 11.65
C ALA A 13 -6.45 7.86 12.44
N ALA A 14 -6.65 8.24 13.70
CA ALA A 14 -5.53 8.59 14.58
C ALA A 14 -4.61 7.37 14.82
N GLU A 15 -5.18 6.19 15.04
CA GLU A 15 -4.43 4.96 15.26
C GLU A 15 -3.61 4.55 14.02
N SER A 16 -4.16 4.66 12.82
CA SER A 16 -3.42 4.34 11.59
C SER A 16 -2.24 5.29 11.39
N ASN A 17 -2.42 6.58 11.68
CA ASN A 17 -1.32 7.57 11.65
C ASN A 17 -0.22 7.24 12.67
N VAL A 18 -0.60 6.78 13.88
CA VAL A 18 0.40 6.36 14.87
C VAL A 18 1.15 5.11 14.41
N CYS A 19 0.46 4.14 13.78
CA CYS A 19 1.12 2.98 13.20
C CYS A 19 2.11 3.36 12.09
N ALA A 20 1.73 4.29 11.20
CA ALA A 20 2.63 4.82 10.17
C ALA A 20 3.85 5.53 10.78
N ALA A 21 3.66 6.32 11.84
CA ALA A 21 4.77 6.95 12.55
C ALA A 21 5.71 5.92 13.19
N LEU A 22 5.17 4.84 13.77
CA LEU A 22 5.99 3.75 14.31
C LEU A 22 6.81 3.04 13.24
N VAL A 23 6.25 2.83 12.04
CA VAL A 23 6.99 2.32 10.87
C VAL A 23 8.15 3.25 10.52
N ALA A 24 7.88 4.55 10.38
CA ALA A 24 8.90 5.55 10.06
C ALA A 24 10.01 5.68 11.12
N LEU A 25 9.68 5.45 12.40
CA LEU A 25 10.62 5.45 13.52
C LEU A 25 11.39 4.13 13.68
N GLY A 26 11.23 3.16 12.77
CA GLY A 26 11.93 1.88 12.86
C GLY A 26 11.41 0.98 13.99
N ARG A 27 10.13 1.11 14.35
CA ARG A 27 9.44 0.27 15.36
C ARG A 27 8.38 -0.64 14.72
N PRO A 28 8.75 -1.49 13.73
CA PRO A 28 7.77 -2.24 12.95
C PRO A 28 7.04 -3.32 13.77
N ALA A 29 7.66 -3.87 14.81
CA ALA A 29 7.02 -4.85 15.70
C ALA A 29 5.80 -4.26 16.42
N GLU A 30 5.93 -3.04 16.94
CA GLU A 30 4.84 -2.35 17.62
C GLU A 30 3.78 -1.86 16.62
N ALA A 31 4.21 -1.36 15.46
CA ALA A 31 3.29 -1.01 14.38
C ALA A 31 2.46 -2.22 13.94
N ALA A 32 3.06 -3.41 13.82
CA ALA A 32 2.35 -4.62 13.44
C ALA A 32 1.33 -5.06 14.51
N ALA A 33 1.72 -5.02 15.80
CA ALA A 33 0.82 -5.36 16.90
C ALA A 33 -0.39 -4.42 16.96
N ARG A 34 -0.15 -3.11 16.88
CA ARG A 34 -1.20 -2.09 16.89
C ARG A 34 -2.06 -2.09 15.64
N GLY A 35 -1.43 -2.24 14.47
CA GLY A 35 -2.12 -2.36 13.18
C GLY A 35 -3.02 -3.59 13.13
N GLN A 36 -2.59 -4.72 13.68
CA GLN A 36 -3.43 -5.92 13.81
C GLN A 36 -4.65 -5.67 14.71
N ALA A 37 -4.45 -5.02 15.86
CA ALA A 37 -5.55 -4.67 16.77
C ALA A 37 -6.51 -3.64 16.15
N LEU A 38 -5.99 -2.69 15.38
CA LEU A 38 -6.80 -1.75 14.61
C LEU A 38 -7.63 -2.47 13.55
N LEU A 39 -7.02 -3.39 12.78
CA LEU A 39 -7.73 -4.16 11.77
C LEU A 39 -8.86 -4.99 12.38
N GLN A 40 -8.64 -5.62 13.53
CA GLN A 40 -9.69 -6.35 14.26
C GLN A 40 -10.86 -5.45 14.67
N ARG A 41 -10.59 -4.20 15.10
CA ARG A 41 -11.65 -3.23 15.41
C ARG A 41 -12.40 -2.79 14.17
N ILE A 42 -11.70 -2.52 13.07
CA ILE A 42 -12.31 -2.18 11.78
C ILE A 42 -13.19 -3.34 11.29
N ASP A 43 -12.74 -4.59 11.43
CA ASP A 43 -13.50 -5.78 11.06
C ASP A 43 -14.81 -5.91 11.87
N ALA A 44 -14.77 -5.54 13.16
CA ALA A 44 -15.96 -5.48 14.01
C ALA A 44 -16.85 -4.25 13.70
N ASP A 45 -16.29 -3.20 13.11
CA ASP A 45 -16.91 -1.90 12.90
C ASP A 45 -17.04 -1.57 11.40
N GLY A 46 -17.90 -2.31 10.70
CA GLY A 46 -18.20 -2.09 9.28
C GLY A 46 -17.33 -2.88 8.30
N GLY A 47 -16.20 -3.42 8.75
CA GLY A 47 -15.33 -4.30 7.95
C GLY A 47 -14.97 -3.69 6.60
N ASP A 48 -15.34 -4.35 5.50
CA ASP A 48 -15.01 -3.91 4.15
C ASP A 48 -15.73 -2.62 3.70
N THR A 49 -16.66 -2.10 4.50
CA THR A 49 -17.31 -0.79 4.27
C THR A 49 -16.70 0.33 5.10
N ASN A 50 -15.80 0.02 6.03
CA ASN A 50 -15.14 1.00 6.89
C ASN A 50 -14.14 1.84 6.09
N GLY A 51 -14.29 3.16 6.16
CA GLY A 51 -13.44 4.10 5.44
C GLY A 51 -11.95 3.95 5.77
N ASN A 52 -11.59 3.66 7.02
CA ASN A 52 -10.20 3.56 7.48
C ASN A 52 -9.47 2.28 7.04
N LEU A 53 -10.17 1.31 6.45
CA LEU A 53 -9.62 0.00 6.08
C LEU A 53 -8.36 0.08 5.17
N PRO A 54 -8.30 0.89 4.10
CA PRO A 54 -7.11 0.96 3.24
C PRO A 54 -5.84 1.36 4.00
N TRP A 55 -5.95 2.30 4.93
CA TRP A 55 -4.83 2.79 5.73
C TRP A 55 -4.35 1.75 6.73
N ALA A 56 -5.28 1.08 7.43
CA ALA A 56 -4.95 0.01 8.38
C ALA A 56 -4.26 -1.18 7.69
N LEU A 57 -4.73 -1.57 6.50
CA LEU A 57 -4.08 -2.63 5.72
C LEU A 57 -2.70 -2.21 5.21
N ASN A 58 -2.55 -0.96 4.74
CA ASN A 58 -1.26 -0.48 4.26
C ASN A 58 -0.18 -0.49 5.35
N VAL A 59 -0.47 0.09 6.52
CA VAL A 59 0.52 0.12 7.63
C VAL A 59 0.86 -1.28 8.11
N LEU A 60 -0.10 -2.20 8.11
CA LEU A 60 0.16 -3.58 8.50
C LEU A 60 1.03 -4.30 7.46
N ILE A 61 0.78 -4.11 6.16
CA ILE A 61 1.65 -4.63 5.09
C ILE A 61 3.08 -4.12 5.26
N GLU A 62 3.27 -2.81 5.41
CA GLU A 62 4.60 -2.21 5.57
C GLU A 62 5.33 -2.74 6.81
N ALA A 63 4.65 -2.77 7.96
CA ALA A 63 5.22 -3.29 9.20
C ALA A 63 5.63 -4.76 9.07
N ARG A 64 4.82 -5.59 8.41
CA ARG A 64 5.13 -7.01 8.18
C ARG A 64 6.32 -7.19 7.24
N VAL A 65 6.42 -6.41 6.17
CA VAL A 65 7.60 -6.43 5.28
C VAL A 65 8.87 -6.07 6.04
N LEU A 66 8.85 -5.01 6.85
CA LEU A 66 10.00 -4.60 7.66
C LEU A 66 10.40 -5.62 8.74
N LEU A 67 9.52 -6.55 9.10
CA LEU A 67 9.81 -7.67 9.99
C LEU A 67 10.29 -8.93 9.24
N GLY A 68 10.40 -8.89 7.91
CA GLY A 68 10.70 -10.06 7.08
C GLY A 68 9.53 -11.06 6.97
N GLN A 69 8.30 -10.62 7.25
CA GLN A 69 7.08 -11.43 7.24
C GLN A 69 6.33 -11.24 5.91
N SER A 70 7.03 -11.49 4.81
CA SER A 70 6.55 -11.18 3.45
C SER A 70 5.37 -12.06 3.03
N ALA A 71 5.25 -13.28 3.58
CA ALA A 71 4.12 -14.17 3.31
C ALA A 71 2.82 -13.62 3.94
N GLU A 72 2.89 -13.16 5.18
CA GLU A 72 1.79 -12.53 5.91
C GLU A 72 1.40 -11.20 5.26
N ALA A 73 2.38 -10.38 4.86
CA ALA A 73 2.15 -9.16 4.09
C ALA A 73 1.43 -9.46 2.76
N ARG A 74 1.89 -10.47 2.02
CA ARG A 74 1.29 -10.88 0.73
C ARG A 74 -0.17 -11.33 0.88
N ALA A 75 -0.51 -12.00 1.97
CA ALA A 75 -1.89 -12.43 2.23
C ALA A 75 -2.88 -11.26 2.37
N LEU A 76 -2.41 -10.06 2.73
CA LEU A 76 -3.23 -8.86 2.88
C LEU A 76 -3.46 -8.10 1.56
N VAL A 77 -2.64 -8.36 0.53
CA VAL A 77 -2.64 -7.61 -0.74
C VAL A 77 -4.00 -7.60 -1.43
N PRO A 78 -4.70 -8.74 -1.65
CA PRO A 78 -5.99 -8.72 -2.35
C PRO A 78 -7.02 -7.83 -1.66
N ARG A 79 -7.08 -7.90 -0.32
CA ARG A 79 -8.00 -7.10 0.50
C ARG A 79 -7.63 -5.62 0.47
N SER A 80 -6.34 -5.30 0.53
CA SER A 80 -5.84 -3.93 0.46
C SER A 80 -6.18 -3.27 -0.87
N LEU A 81 -5.95 -3.97 -1.99
CA LEU A 81 -6.29 -3.47 -3.33
C LEU A 81 -7.80 -3.32 -3.54
N ALA A 82 -8.60 -4.26 -3.05
CA ALA A 82 -10.05 -4.17 -3.10
C ALA A 82 -10.57 -2.94 -2.33
N ALA A 83 -10.03 -2.68 -1.13
CA ALA A 83 -10.34 -1.49 -0.36
C ALA A 83 -9.90 -0.21 -1.09
N GLY A 84 -8.71 -0.18 -1.68
CA GLY A 84 -8.22 0.94 -2.50
C GLY A 84 -9.16 1.30 -3.64
N ARG A 85 -9.62 0.30 -4.40
CA ARG A 85 -10.61 0.50 -5.48
C ARG A 85 -11.93 1.04 -4.93
N ARG A 86 -12.44 0.45 -3.85
CA ARG A 86 -13.72 0.84 -3.23
C ARG A 86 -13.73 2.31 -2.79
N PHE A 87 -12.66 2.74 -2.12
CA PHE A 87 -12.57 4.08 -1.54
C PHE A 87 -11.86 5.09 -2.45
N GLY A 88 -11.52 4.70 -3.69
CA GLY A 88 -10.89 5.61 -4.65
C GLY A 88 -9.50 6.12 -4.22
N THR A 89 -8.78 5.36 -3.40
CA THR A 89 -7.45 5.73 -2.89
C THR A 89 -6.32 4.93 -3.56
N THR A 90 -5.11 5.46 -3.51
CA THR A 90 -3.87 4.80 -4.00
C THR A 90 -2.96 4.31 -2.87
N VAL A 91 -3.32 4.57 -1.60
CA VAL A 91 -2.56 4.17 -0.41
C VAL A 91 -2.13 2.70 -0.42
N PRO A 92 -2.96 1.71 -0.83
CA PRO A 92 -2.53 0.30 -0.89
C PRO A 92 -1.25 0.04 -1.67
N TRP A 93 -0.94 0.88 -2.67
CA TRP A 93 0.24 0.70 -3.51
C TRP A 93 1.55 0.99 -2.77
N GLN A 94 1.55 1.74 -1.67
CA GLN A 94 2.74 2.00 -0.87
C GLN A 94 3.33 0.69 -0.31
N GLY A 95 2.52 -0.05 0.45
CA GLY A 95 2.89 -1.34 1.01
C GLY A 95 3.11 -2.42 -0.05
N VAL A 96 2.32 -2.42 -1.15
CA VAL A 96 2.50 -3.38 -2.24
C VAL A 96 3.84 -3.19 -2.95
N LEU A 97 4.22 -1.96 -3.28
CA LEU A 97 5.52 -1.69 -3.90
C LEU A 97 6.66 -2.13 -2.98
N LEU A 98 6.59 -1.80 -1.68
CA LEU A 98 7.58 -2.22 -0.70
C LEU A 98 7.70 -3.76 -0.63
N LEU A 99 6.56 -4.47 -0.59
CA LEU A 99 6.53 -5.93 -0.59
C LEU A 99 7.19 -6.51 -1.85
N LEU A 100 6.94 -5.95 -3.04
CA LEU A 100 7.54 -6.47 -4.26
C LEU A 100 9.07 -6.28 -4.30
N LEU A 101 9.58 -5.18 -3.74
CA LEU A 101 11.02 -4.98 -3.61
C LEU A 101 11.63 -6.01 -2.65
N ASP A 102 10.98 -6.25 -1.51
CA ASP A 102 11.40 -7.26 -0.54
C ASP A 102 11.42 -8.68 -1.17
N LEU A 103 10.37 -9.02 -1.94
CA LEU A 103 10.29 -10.26 -2.70
C LEU A 103 11.19 -10.30 -3.95
N GLN A 104 12.00 -9.26 -4.19
CA GLN A 104 12.90 -9.12 -5.35
C GLN A 104 12.17 -9.21 -6.71
N ARG A 105 10.89 -8.85 -6.75
CA ARG A 105 10.05 -8.86 -7.96
C ARG A 105 10.13 -7.54 -8.72
N PHE A 106 11.35 -7.14 -9.07
CA PHE A 106 11.65 -5.83 -9.65
C PHE A 106 10.92 -5.55 -10.98
N GLU A 107 10.73 -6.56 -11.81
CA GLU A 107 9.97 -6.38 -13.05
C GLU A 107 8.49 -6.04 -12.81
N ALA A 108 7.87 -6.72 -11.83
CA ALA A 108 6.51 -6.43 -11.42
C ALA A 108 6.44 -5.04 -10.76
N ALA A 109 7.40 -4.71 -9.90
CA ALA A 109 7.49 -3.39 -9.28
C ALA A 109 7.63 -2.28 -10.34
N GLY A 110 8.47 -2.45 -11.37
CA GLY A 110 8.65 -1.48 -12.45
C GLY A 110 7.37 -1.23 -13.25
N ARG A 111 6.61 -2.29 -13.54
CA ARG A 111 5.29 -2.16 -14.17
C ARG A 111 4.28 -1.47 -13.26
N LEU A 112 4.27 -1.81 -11.97
CA LEU A 112 3.36 -1.17 -11.02
C LEU A 112 3.68 0.30 -10.76
N VAL A 113 4.96 0.69 -10.78
CA VAL A 113 5.37 2.10 -10.76
C VAL A 113 4.69 2.87 -11.90
N GLY A 114 4.76 2.34 -13.12
CA GLY A 114 4.10 2.95 -14.29
C GLY A 114 2.58 3.05 -14.13
N HIS A 115 1.95 1.98 -13.64
CA HIS A 115 0.51 1.94 -13.39
C HIS A 115 0.07 2.99 -12.35
N VAL A 116 0.75 3.05 -11.21
CA VAL A 116 0.45 3.99 -10.11
C VAL A 116 0.64 5.44 -10.57
N SER A 117 1.72 5.75 -11.28
CA SER A 117 1.94 7.09 -11.86
C SER A 117 0.83 7.53 -12.81
N ARG A 118 0.30 6.60 -13.64
CA ARG A 118 -0.87 6.88 -14.48
C ARG A 118 -2.12 7.15 -13.63
N LEU A 119 -2.38 6.33 -12.60
CA LEU A 119 -3.54 6.50 -11.73
C LEU A 119 -3.57 7.89 -11.08
N TRP A 120 -2.44 8.38 -10.58
CA TRP A 120 -2.35 9.73 -9.99
C TRP A 120 -2.65 10.83 -11.00
N THR A 121 -2.11 10.71 -12.21
CA THR A 121 -2.37 11.66 -13.29
C THR A 121 -3.85 11.70 -13.66
N LEU A 122 -4.49 10.53 -13.81
CA LEU A 122 -5.91 10.45 -14.19
C LEU A 122 -6.86 10.97 -13.12
N ARG A 123 -6.53 10.76 -11.84
CA ARG A 123 -7.39 11.20 -10.73
C ARG A 123 -7.25 12.69 -10.41
N GLY A 124 -6.31 13.40 -11.04
CA GLY A 124 -5.92 14.75 -10.62
C GLY A 124 -5.46 14.80 -9.16
N ALA A 125 -5.14 13.64 -8.59
CA ALA A 125 -4.77 13.50 -7.19
C ALA A 125 -3.29 13.84 -7.06
N SER A 126 -2.98 14.78 -6.16
CA SER A 126 -1.60 14.94 -5.72
C SER A 126 -1.34 13.86 -4.67
N PRO A 127 -0.46 12.88 -4.94
CA PRO A 127 -0.07 11.92 -3.91
C PRO A 127 0.45 12.65 -2.68
N ASP A 128 0.30 12.06 -1.50
CA ASP A 128 0.93 12.63 -0.32
C ASP A 128 2.48 12.47 -0.36
N ARG A 129 3.16 12.95 0.70
CA ARG A 129 4.63 12.87 0.78
C ARG A 129 5.12 11.42 0.81
N ASP A 130 4.42 10.55 1.51
CA ASP A 130 4.83 9.17 1.77
C ASP A 130 4.57 8.31 0.53
N GLU A 131 3.44 8.53 -0.15
CA GLU A 131 3.14 7.96 -1.47
C GLU A 131 4.24 8.27 -2.49
N ARG A 132 4.64 9.55 -2.60
CA ARG A 132 5.73 9.95 -3.51
C ARG A 132 7.05 9.31 -3.13
N ALA A 133 7.39 9.32 -1.84
CA ALA A 133 8.65 8.74 -1.37
C ALA A 133 8.72 7.25 -1.67
N ARG A 134 7.61 6.52 -1.51
CA ARG A 134 7.57 5.08 -1.73
C ARG A 134 7.60 4.71 -3.21
N LEU A 135 6.93 5.49 -4.07
CA LEU A 135 7.08 5.33 -5.53
C LEU A 135 8.52 5.62 -5.98
N ALA A 136 9.13 6.72 -5.52
CA ALA A 136 10.50 7.07 -5.87
C ALA A 136 11.51 6.00 -5.42
N GLN A 137 11.32 5.41 -4.23
CA GLN A 137 12.13 4.29 -3.77
C GLN A 137 12.01 3.08 -4.70
N ALA A 138 10.79 2.73 -5.13
CA ALA A 138 10.59 1.62 -6.06
C ALA A 138 11.20 1.91 -7.45
N GLU A 139 11.07 3.14 -7.94
CA GLU A 139 11.73 3.59 -9.18
C GLU A 139 13.24 3.44 -9.11
N GLU A 140 13.86 3.90 -8.01
CA GLU A 140 15.31 3.78 -7.82
C GLU A 140 15.74 2.32 -7.74
N ALA A 141 15.09 1.50 -6.91
CA ALA A 141 15.46 0.10 -6.74
C ALA A 141 15.33 -0.70 -8.06
N VAL A 142 14.31 -0.41 -8.87
CA VAL A 142 14.15 -1.02 -10.20
C VAL A 142 15.25 -0.55 -11.14
N ARG A 143 15.61 0.74 -11.11
CA ARG A 143 16.69 1.31 -11.92
C ARG A 143 18.05 0.73 -11.57
N GLU A 144 18.37 0.61 -10.29
CA GLU A 144 19.61 0.01 -9.80
C GLU A 144 19.71 -1.46 -10.26
N ARG A 145 18.60 -2.19 -10.24
CA ARG A 145 18.57 -3.62 -10.56
C ARG A 145 18.56 -3.94 -12.05
N LEU A 146 17.86 -3.15 -12.86
CA LEU A 146 17.56 -3.45 -14.26
C LEU A 146 18.12 -2.42 -15.25
N GLY A 147 18.77 -1.36 -14.74
CA GLY A 147 19.24 -0.23 -15.54
C GLY A 147 18.13 0.77 -15.89
N ALA A 148 18.54 1.97 -16.28
CA ALA A 148 17.63 3.07 -16.61
C ALA A 148 16.68 2.75 -17.77
N GLU A 149 17.19 2.13 -18.84
CA GLU A 149 16.38 1.77 -20.00
C GLU A 149 15.36 0.68 -19.66
N GLY A 150 15.78 -0.36 -18.93
CA GLY A 150 14.89 -1.44 -18.48
C GLY A 150 13.79 -0.94 -17.56
N ALA A 151 14.13 -0.10 -16.59
CA ALA A 151 13.17 0.54 -15.70
C ALA A 151 12.16 1.41 -16.46
N ALA A 152 12.64 2.20 -17.43
CA ALA A 152 11.79 3.05 -18.26
C ALA A 152 10.82 2.24 -19.14
N ALA A 153 11.30 1.14 -19.72
CA ALA A 153 10.48 0.23 -20.53
C ALA A 153 9.37 -0.42 -19.70
N LEU A 154 9.70 -0.97 -18.52
CA LEU A 154 8.71 -1.56 -17.61
C LEU A 154 7.68 -0.55 -17.13
N ALA A 155 8.11 0.68 -16.79
CA ALA A 155 7.18 1.74 -16.43
C ALA A 155 6.27 2.14 -17.60
N ALA A 156 6.76 2.09 -18.84
CA ALA A 156 5.94 2.32 -20.03
C ALA A 156 4.88 1.23 -20.23
N GLU A 157 5.26 -0.05 -20.10
CA GLU A 157 4.31 -1.17 -20.10
C GLU A 157 3.27 -1.01 -18.99
N GLY A 158 3.74 -0.65 -17.80
CA GLY A 158 2.94 -0.40 -16.60
C GLY A 158 1.83 0.62 -16.79
N ARG A 159 2.11 1.71 -17.50
CA ARG A 159 1.11 2.73 -17.84
C ARG A 159 -0.03 2.15 -18.69
N GLY A 160 0.21 1.10 -19.46
CA GLY A 160 -0.84 0.42 -20.24
C GLY A 160 -1.71 -0.55 -19.43
N LEU A 161 -1.36 -0.87 -18.19
CA LEU A 161 -2.07 -1.87 -17.39
C LEU A 161 -3.41 -1.37 -16.87
N GLY A 162 -4.43 -2.21 -17.04
CA GLY A 162 -5.70 -2.11 -16.31
C GLY A 162 -5.56 -2.60 -14.85
N ASP A 163 -6.55 -2.25 -14.03
CA ASP A 163 -6.52 -2.48 -12.58
C ASP A 163 -6.41 -3.97 -12.21
N ASP A 164 -7.05 -4.87 -12.98
CA ASP A 164 -7.01 -6.31 -12.74
C ASP A 164 -5.63 -6.90 -13.04
N ALA A 165 -4.99 -6.45 -14.12
CA ALA A 165 -3.64 -6.89 -14.48
C ALA A 165 -2.61 -6.37 -13.45
N ALA A 166 -2.77 -5.14 -12.97
CA ALA A 166 -1.96 -4.60 -11.90
C ALA A 166 -2.16 -5.38 -10.58
N ALA A 167 -3.40 -5.76 -10.25
CA ALA A 167 -3.67 -6.59 -9.08
C ALA A 167 -3.04 -7.99 -9.19
N ALA A 168 -3.12 -8.64 -10.35
CA ALA A 168 -2.47 -9.94 -10.58
C ALA A 168 -0.95 -9.87 -10.35
N LEU A 169 -0.29 -8.84 -10.90
CA LEU A 169 1.14 -8.61 -10.67
C LEU A 169 1.47 -8.45 -9.18
N ALA A 170 0.68 -7.64 -8.46
CA ALA A 170 0.84 -7.41 -7.02
C ALA A 170 0.66 -8.70 -6.20
N GLU A 171 -0.34 -9.52 -6.56
CA GLU A 171 -0.62 -10.80 -5.90
C GLU A 171 0.39 -11.89 -6.25
N GLY A 172 1.17 -11.70 -7.32
CA GLY A 172 2.14 -12.67 -7.82
C GLY A 172 1.53 -13.84 -8.56
N ARG A 173 0.50 -13.52 -9.35
CA ARG A 173 -0.14 -14.41 -10.32
C ARG A 173 0.28 -14.04 -11.73
#